data_AF-A0A1G9NIA6-F1
#
_entry.id   AF-A0A1G9NIA6-F1
#
_cell.length_a   1.000
_cell.length_b   1.000
_cell.length_c   1.000
_cell.angle_alpha   90.00
_cell.angle_beta   90.00
_cell.angle_gamma   90.00
#
_symmetry.space_group_name_H-M   'P 1'
#
loop_
_entity.id
_entity.type
_entity.pdbx_description
1 polymer ?
#
loop_
_entity_poly.entity_id
_entity_poly.type
_entity_poly.pdbx_seq_one_letter_code
_entity_poly.pdbx_strand_id
1 'polypeptide(L)'
;MSGFSHGGPGGDAVDAAALRGATPYDLWQWSQETSQRLGDMYERILDAGTPQACRAAAPEFLRLTRRLLALRLTVVAADRRLAFEQRVPPADGVAVAALWAEVFWAARAESPDDDSGVLEEADASVRGLLGLSAVDLADLHAVTAWWERLQQVEQTFDGLEMQAQVALEARQELHERQLEERRLNTP
;
A
#
# COMPACT_ATOMS: atom_id res chain seq x y z
N MET A 1 24.15 -9.55 -34.85
CA MET A 1 24.19 -10.42 -33.66
C MET A 1 23.24 -9.80 -32.65
N SER A 2 21.98 -10.26 -32.60
CA SER A 2 21.52 -11.27 -31.63
C SER A 2 21.84 -10.80 -30.21
N GLY A 3 20.93 -10.24 -29.42
CA GLY A 3 19.51 -10.54 -29.25
C GLY A 3 19.33 -10.96 -27.79
N PHE A 4 18.66 -10.16 -26.99
CA PHE A 4 17.98 -10.64 -25.78
C PHE A 4 16.65 -9.92 -25.65
N SER A 5 15.65 -10.61 -26.20
CA SER A 5 14.26 -10.46 -25.82
C SER A 5 14.11 -11.01 -24.39
N HIS A 6 13.64 -10.17 -23.48
CA HIS A 6 12.99 -10.64 -22.26
C HIS A 6 11.64 -9.93 -22.14
N GLY A 7 10.76 -10.23 -23.09
CA GLY A 7 9.32 -10.10 -22.90
C GLY A 7 8.86 -11.23 -21.98
N GLY A 8 8.95 -11.02 -20.67
CA GLY A 8 8.15 -11.72 -19.66
C GLY A 8 6.76 -11.07 -19.57
N PRO A 9 5.74 -11.76 -19.03
CA PRO A 9 4.33 -11.38 -19.18
C PRO A 9 4.10 -9.98 -18.60
N GLY A 10 3.69 -9.06 -19.48
CA GLY A 10 3.41 -7.68 -19.15
C GLY A 10 2.27 -7.56 -18.15
N GLY A 11 2.50 -6.83 -17.06
CA GLY A 11 1.47 -6.47 -16.09
C GLY A 11 1.97 -5.80 -14.81
N ASP A 12 3.22 -6.05 -14.39
CA ASP A 12 3.70 -5.68 -13.03
C ASP A 12 4.55 -4.42 -12.93
N ALA A 13 4.91 -3.79 -14.05
CA ALA A 13 5.49 -2.45 -14.00
C ALA A 13 4.34 -1.44 -13.81
N VAL A 14 3.82 -1.32 -12.59
CA VAL A 14 3.35 0.00 -12.14
C VAL A 14 4.50 0.95 -12.50
N ASP A 15 4.23 1.98 -13.29
CA ASP A 15 5.26 2.77 -13.97
C ASP A 15 6.26 3.33 -12.94
N ALA A 16 7.30 2.53 -12.64
CA ALA A 16 8.14 2.73 -11.47
C ALA A 16 9.00 4.00 -11.64
N ALA A 17 9.16 4.42 -12.89
CA ALA A 17 9.70 5.72 -13.25
C ALA A 17 8.75 6.86 -12.83
N ALA A 18 7.44 6.74 -13.06
CA ALA A 18 6.45 7.74 -12.66
C ALA A 18 6.36 7.86 -11.13
N LEU A 19 6.46 6.76 -10.38
CA LEU A 19 6.37 6.80 -8.92
C LEU A 19 7.62 7.40 -8.24
N ARG A 20 8.82 7.24 -8.81
CA ARG A 20 10.05 7.80 -8.22
C ARG A 20 10.15 9.33 -8.26
N GLY A 21 9.40 9.99 -9.14
CA GLY A 21 9.37 11.44 -9.28
C GLY A 21 8.06 12.09 -8.81
N ALA A 22 7.14 11.30 -8.26
CA ALA A 22 5.82 11.78 -7.86
C ALA A 22 5.91 12.62 -6.59
N THR A 23 5.18 13.73 -6.56
CA THR A 23 4.99 14.50 -5.33
C THR A 23 3.99 13.79 -4.41
N PRO A 24 3.94 14.13 -3.10
CA PRO A 24 2.91 13.60 -2.21
C PRO A 24 1.48 13.87 -2.72
N TYR A 25 1.26 15.02 -3.36
CA TYR A 25 -0.03 15.35 -3.96
C TYR A 25 -0.38 14.44 -5.15
N ASP A 26 0.59 14.15 -6.03
CA ASP A 26 0.39 13.25 -7.15
C ASP A 26 0.03 11.83 -6.67
N LEU A 27 0.75 11.33 -5.65
CA LEU A 27 0.49 10.02 -5.06
C LEU A 27 -0.90 9.94 -4.44
N TRP A 28 -1.32 10.98 -3.72
CA TRP A 28 -2.67 11.10 -3.18
C TRP A 28 -3.71 11.13 -4.30
N GLN A 29 -3.54 11.97 -5.32
CA GLN A 29 -4.50 12.07 -6.41
C GLN A 29 -4.64 10.72 -7.15
N TRP A 30 -3.51 10.08 -7.49
CA TRP A 30 -3.53 8.79 -8.19
C TRP A 30 -4.11 7.66 -7.34
N SER A 31 -3.92 7.67 -6.02
CA SER A 31 -4.53 6.67 -5.14
C SER A 31 -6.05 6.81 -5.13
N GLN A 32 -6.57 8.04 -5.02
CA GLN A 32 -8.00 8.33 -5.10
C GLN A 32 -8.59 7.93 -6.45
N GLU A 33 -7.96 8.32 -7.57
CA GLU A 33 -8.43 7.96 -8.91
C GLU A 33 -8.43 6.44 -9.13
N THR A 34 -7.39 5.74 -8.63
CA THR A 34 -7.28 4.29 -8.77
C THR A 34 -8.33 3.58 -7.91
N SER A 35 -8.55 4.05 -6.68
CA SER A 35 -9.58 3.54 -5.77
C SER A 35 -10.98 3.71 -6.36
N GLN A 36 -11.30 4.90 -6.86
CA GLN A 36 -12.60 5.18 -7.49
C GLN A 36 -12.86 4.25 -8.68
N ARG A 37 -11.90 4.11 -9.60
CA ARG A 37 -12.05 3.21 -10.76
C ARG A 37 -12.24 1.75 -10.36
N LEU A 38 -11.57 1.32 -9.30
CA LEU A 38 -11.72 -0.03 -8.78
C LEU A 38 -13.11 -0.22 -8.15
N GLY A 39 -13.60 0.77 -7.40
CA GLY A 39 -14.97 0.80 -6.86
C GLY A 39 -16.04 0.76 -7.95
N ASP A 40 -15.96 1.64 -8.95
CA ASP A 40 -16.89 1.67 -10.09
C ASP A 40 -16.91 0.35 -10.86
N MET A 41 -15.78 -0.35 -10.92
CA MET A 41 -15.71 -1.66 -11.55
C MET A 41 -16.32 -2.75 -10.69
N TYR A 42 -16.07 -2.73 -9.38
CA TYR A 42 -16.69 -3.65 -8.44
C TYR A 42 -18.22 -3.53 -8.48
N GLU A 43 -18.76 -2.32 -8.45
CA GLU A 43 -20.21 -2.05 -8.59
C GLU A 43 -20.76 -2.59 -9.90
N ARG A 44 -20.09 -2.35 -11.03
CA ARG A 44 -20.50 -2.91 -12.33
C ARG A 44 -20.50 -4.44 -12.36
N ILE A 45 -19.57 -5.09 -11.65
CA ILE A 45 -19.56 -6.55 -11.53
C ILE A 45 -20.76 -7.03 -10.71
N LEU A 46 -21.05 -6.35 -9.59
CA LEU A 46 -22.22 -6.64 -8.75
C LEU A 46 -23.53 -6.51 -9.53
N ASP A 47 -23.69 -5.40 -10.27
CA ASP A 47 -24.88 -5.13 -11.09
C ASP A 47 -25.06 -6.16 -12.21
N ALA A 48 -23.97 -6.58 -12.84
CA ALA A 48 -24.01 -7.60 -13.88
C ALA A 48 -24.33 -8.99 -13.30
N GLY A 49 -23.81 -9.33 -12.12
CA GLY A 49 -24.14 -10.53 -11.36
C GLY A 49 -23.82 -11.87 -12.06
N THR A 50 -23.01 -11.87 -13.13
CA THR A 50 -22.69 -13.09 -13.90
C THR A 50 -21.22 -13.50 -13.80
N PRO A 51 -20.92 -14.82 -13.84
CA PRO A 51 -19.54 -15.30 -13.96
C PRO A 51 -18.79 -14.78 -15.18
N GLN A 52 -19.50 -14.50 -16.28
CA GLN A 52 -18.90 -13.92 -17.48
C GLN A 52 -18.44 -12.48 -17.26
N ALA A 53 -19.25 -11.66 -16.56
CA ALA A 53 -18.85 -10.31 -16.18
C ALA A 53 -17.63 -10.32 -15.25
N CYS A 54 -17.60 -11.23 -14.27
CA CYS A 54 -16.46 -11.40 -13.35
C CYS A 54 -15.17 -11.71 -14.13
N ARG A 55 -15.20 -12.72 -15.01
CA ARG A 55 -14.04 -13.09 -15.84
C ARG A 55 -13.59 -11.98 -16.79
N ALA A 56 -14.52 -11.21 -17.35
CA ALA A 56 -14.20 -10.11 -18.25
C ALA A 56 -13.51 -8.94 -17.52
N ALA A 57 -13.92 -8.66 -16.28
CA ALA A 57 -13.37 -7.58 -15.47
C ALA A 57 -12.07 -7.96 -14.74
N ALA A 58 -11.85 -9.27 -14.50
CA ALA A 58 -10.73 -9.77 -13.70
C ALA A 58 -9.34 -9.21 -14.06
N PRO A 59 -8.93 -9.11 -15.35
CA PRO A 59 -7.60 -8.57 -15.68
C PRO A 59 -7.42 -7.12 -15.22
N GLU A 60 -8.43 -6.28 -15.42
CA GLU A 60 -8.40 -4.87 -15.07
C GLU A 60 -8.52 -4.68 -13.55
N PHE A 61 -9.33 -5.51 -12.87
CA PHE A 61 -9.42 -5.55 -11.41
C PHE A 61 -8.06 -5.80 -10.78
N LEU A 62 -7.37 -6.87 -11.20
CA LEU A 62 -6.05 -7.19 -10.68
C LEU A 62 -5.01 -6.10 -10.96
N ARG A 63 -5.06 -5.49 -12.15
CA ARG A 63 -4.15 -4.39 -12.51
C ARG A 63 -4.37 -3.17 -11.61
N LEU A 64 -5.62 -2.79 -11.37
CA LEU A 64 -5.97 -1.66 -10.51
C LEU A 64 -5.69 -1.95 -9.03
N THR A 65 -5.94 -3.17 -8.54
CA THR A 65 -5.57 -3.59 -7.18
C THR A 65 -4.06 -3.48 -6.95
N ARG A 66 -3.24 -4.03 -7.86
CA ARG A 66 -1.76 -3.93 -7.75
C ARG A 66 -1.29 -2.47 -7.78
N ARG A 67 -1.90 -1.64 -8.64
CA ARG A 67 -1.60 -0.21 -8.72
C ARG A 67 -1.95 0.51 -7.42
N LEU A 68 -3.12 0.24 -6.83
CA LEU A 68 -3.55 0.85 -5.58
C LEU A 68 -2.58 0.49 -4.44
N LEU A 69 -2.26 -0.80 -4.29
CA LEU A 69 -1.31 -1.26 -3.28
C LEU A 69 0.07 -0.59 -3.42
N ALA A 70 0.58 -0.45 -4.66
CA ALA A 70 1.85 0.23 -4.89
C ALA A 70 1.81 1.72 -4.50
N LEU A 71 0.72 2.42 -4.83
CA LEU A 71 0.53 3.83 -4.49
C LEU A 71 0.45 4.03 -2.98
N ARG A 72 -0.41 3.27 -2.29
CA ARG A 72 -0.62 3.38 -0.85
C ARG A 72 0.64 3.02 -0.08
N LEU A 73 1.30 1.90 -0.41
CA LEU A 73 2.54 1.51 0.26
C LEU A 73 3.69 2.47 0.03
N THR A 74 3.74 3.17 -1.11
CA THR A 74 4.75 4.21 -1.34
C THR A 74 4.59 5.35 -0.33
N VAL A 75 3.35 5.77 -0.06
CA VAL A 75 3.02 6.80 0.94
C VAL A 75 3.34 6.29 2.34
N VAL A 76 2.81 5.12 2.72
CA VAL A 76 3.04 4.51 4.05
C VAL A 76 4.54 4.37 4.33
N ALA A 77 5.33 3.85 3.38
CA ALA A 77 6.76 3.69 3.56
C ALA A 77 7.46 5.05 3.72
N ALA A 78 7.09 6.06 2.94
CA ALA A 78 7.65 7.41 3.06
C ALA A 78 7.35 8.04 4.43
N ASP A 79 6.09 7.99 4.87
CA ASP A 79 5.66 8.56 6.16
C ASP A 79 6.39 7.88 7.32
N ARG A 80 6.52 6.55 7.26
CA ARG A 80 7.24 5.79 8.29
C ARG A 80 8.73 6.13 8.34
N ARG A 81 9.40 6.31 7.18
CA ARG A 81 10.81 6.75 7.13
C ARG A 81 11.01 8.13 7.73
N LEU A 82 10.01 9.01 7.64
CA LEU A 82 10.06 10.35 8.25
C LEU A 82 9.80 10.29 9.76
N ALA A 83 8.86 9.46 10.17
CA ALA A 83 8.37 9.35 11.55
C ALA A 83 9.33 8.60 12.48
N PHE A 84 9.88 7.48 12.01
CA PHE A 84 10.64 6.54 12.82
C PHE A 84 12.11 6.46 12.41
N GLU A 85 12.94 5.91 13.29
CA GLU A 85 14.32 5.59 12.94
C GLU A 85 14.37 4.46 11.90
N GLN A 86 15.19 4.61 10.87
CA GLN A 86 15.29 3.61 9.82
C GLN A 86 16.08 2.38 10.29
N ARG A 87 15.36 1.34 10.72
CA ARG A 87 15.92 0.05 11.18
C ARG A 87 15.97 -1.04 10.12
N VAL A 88 15.28 -0.83 8.99
CA VAL A 88 15.16 -1.78 7.89
C VAL A 88 15.61 -1.08 6.59
N PRO A 89 16.32 -1.79 5.68
CA PRO A 89 16.69 -1.21 4.39
C PRO A 89 15.46 -0.72 3.62
N PRO A 90 15.53 0.47 3.01
CA PRO A 90 14.44 0.93 2.16
C PRO A 90 14.31 0.00 0.95
N ALA A 91 13.08 -0.23 0.52
CA ALA A 91 12.81 -0.84 -0.77
C ALA A 91 13.31 0.11 -1.87
N ASP A 92 14.49 -0.16 -2.42
CA ASP A 92 15.10 0.60 -3.53
C ASP A 92 14.32 0.48 -4.86
N GLY A 93 13.14 -0.13 -4.84
CA GLY A 93 12.26 -0.35 -5.98
C GLY A 93 10.78 -0.42 -5.60
N VAL A 94 9.91 -0.20 -6.59
CA VAL A 94 8.46 0.02 -6.39
C VAL A 94 7.63 -1.27 -6.47
N ALA A 95 8.27 -2.42 -6.22
CA ALA A 95 7.55 -3.69 -6.16
C ALA A 95 6.74 -3.75 -4.87
N VAL A 96 5.43 -3.98 -4.96
CA VAL A 96 4.50 -4.04 -3.82
C VAL A 96 5.03 -4.94 -2.70
N ALA A 97 5.57 -6.11 -3.03
CA ALA A 97 6.12 -7.04 -2.05
C ALA A 97 7.33 -6.47 -1.28
N ALA A 98 8.20 -5.72 -1.95
CA ALA A 98 9.37 -5.12 -1.31
C ALA A 98 8.96 -3.95 -0.40
N LEU A 99 8.07 -3.06 -0.88
CA LEU A 99 7.51 -1.99 -0.07
C LEU A 99 6.77 -2.53 1.15
N TRP A 100 5.97 -3.57 0.96
CA TRP A 100 5.28 -4.23 2.08
C TRP A 100 6.27 -4.84 3.07
N ALA A 101 7.31 -5.53 2.62
CA ALA A 101 8.30 -6.11 3.53
C ALA A 101 9.00 -5.02 4.38
N GLU A 102 9.37 -3.89 3.77
CA GLU A 102 9.92 -2.76 4.52
C GLU A 102 8.93 -2.26 5.58
N VAL A 103 7.69 -1.96 5.18
CA VAL A 103 6.65 -1.45 6.08
C VAL A 103 6.36 -2.43 7.21
N PHE A 104 6.19 -3.72 6.89
CA PHE A 104 5.91 -4.78 7.85
C PHE A 104 7.02 -4.90 8.90
N TRP A 105 8.27 -5.04 8.47
CA TRP A 105 9.38 -5.20 9.42
C TRP A 105 9.65 -3.93 10.21
N ALA A 106 9.47 -2.74 9.60
CA ALA A 106 9.55 -1.48 10.32
C ALA A 106 8.44 -1.34 11.37
N ALA A 107 7.21 -1.75 11.06
CA ALA A 107 6.10 -1.74 12.02
C ALA A 107 6.34 -2.74 13.16
N ARG A 108 6.78 -3.96 12.84
CA ARG A 108 7.09 -5.00 13.82
C ARG A 108 8.23 -4.60 14.76
N ALA A 109 9.23 -3.87 14.27
CA ALA A 109 10.36 -3.40 15.07
C ALA A 109 9.98 -2.28 16.05
N GLU A 110 8.95 -1.48 15.75
CA GLU A 110 8.46 -0.43 16.66
C GLU A 110 7.55 -0.99 17.76
N SER A 111 6.84 -2.09 17.47
CA SER A 111 5.98 -2.79 18.41
C SER A 111 6.37 -4.27 18.52
N PRO A 112 7.50 -4.60 19.18
CA PRO A 112 7.99 -5.98 19.32
C PRO A 112 7.03 -6.89 20.11
N ASP A 113 6.23 -6.32 21.00
CA ASP A 113 5.32 -7.05 21.89
C ASP A 113 3.84 -6.94 21.45
N ASP A 114 3.57 -6.42 20.25
CA ASP A 114 2.21 -6.40 19.70
C ASP A 114 1.81 -7.79 19.21
N ASP A 115 0.91 -8.41 19.96
CA ASP A 115 0.33 -9.73 19.69
C ASP A 115 -1.09 -9.63 19.09
N SER A 116 -1.51 -8.45 18.60
CA SER A 116 -2.84 -8.25 18.01
C SER A 116 -3.10 -9.08 16.75
N GLY A 117 -2.04 -9.50 16.06
CA GLY A 117 -2.12 -10.29 14.82
C GLY A 117 -2.50 -9.48 13.58
N VAL A 118 -2.73 -8.15 13.71
CA VAL A 118 -3.19 -7.28 12.62
C VAL A 118 -2.16 -7.22 11.49
N LEU A 119 -0.87 -7.11 11.82
CA LEU A 119 0.20 -7.06 10.82
C LEU A 119 0.35 -8.39 10.09
N GLU A 120 0.24 -9.53 10.79
CA GLU A 120 0.31 -10.86 10.22
C GLU A 120 -0.89 -11.15 9.30
N GLU A 121 -2.08 -10.71 9.69
CA GLU A 121 -3.29 -10.83 8.86
C GLU A 121 -3.20 -9.96 7.60
N ALA A 122 -2.68 -8.73 7.74
CA ALA A 122 -2.40 -7.87 6.60
C ALA A 122 -1.33 -8.48 5.68
N ASP A 123 -0.29 -9.10 6.22
CA ASP A 123 0.75 -9.77 5.44
C ASP A 123 0.20 -10.95 4.63
N ALA A 124 -0.63 -11.80 5.26
CA ALA A 124 -1.34 -12.86 4.56
C ALA A 124 -2.25 -12.32 3.46
N SER A 125 -2.95 -11.21 3.73
CA SER A 125 -3.87 -10.58 2.78
C SER A 125 -3.14 -9.95 1.59
N VAL A 126 -2.04 -9.22 1.82
CA VAL A 126 -1.20 -8.65 0.76
C VAL A 126 -0.60 -9.76 -0.10
N ARG A 127 -0.05 -10.82 0.50
CA ARG A 127 0.46 -11.97 -0.28
C ARG A 127 -0.63 -12.63 -1.11
N GLY A 128 -1.83 -12.79 -0.53
CA GLY A 128 -3.00 -13.29 -1.25
C GLY A 128 -3.35 -12.43 -2.45
N LEU A 129 -3.43 -11.11 -2.27
CA LEU A 129 -3.74 -10.16 -3.34
C LEU A 129 -2.69 -10.14 -4.45
N LEU A 130 -1.42 -10.38 -4.12
CA LEU A 130 -0.34 -10.48 -5.12
C LEU A 130 -0.36 -11.80 -5.88
N GLY A 131 -0.71 -12.90 -5.21
CA GLY A 131 -0.83 -14.23 -5.79
C GLY A 131 -2.07 -14.45 -6.66
N LEU A 132 -3.02 -13.52 -6.63
CA LEU A 132 -4.25 -13.58 -7.42
C LEU A 132 -4.00 -13.63 -8.93
N SER A 133 -4.69 -14.55 -9.58
CA SER A 133 -4.84 -14.65 -11.03
C SER A 133 -6.26 -14.33 -11.48
N ALA A 134 -6.47 -14.09 -12.78
CA ALA A 134 -7.80 -13.79 -13.30
C ALA A 134 -8.78 -14.97 -13.16
N VAL A 135 -8.27 -16.19 -13.03
CA VAL A 135 -9.09 -17.40 -12.83
C VAL A 135 -9.70 -17.42 -11.43
N ASP A 136 -9.04 -16.81 -10.45
CA ASP A 136 -9.50 -16.74 -9.06
C ASP A 136 -10.65 -15.73 -8.87
N LEU A 137 -10.99 -14.95 -9.91
CA LEU A 137 -12.08 -13.98 -9.94
C LEU A 137 -13.20 -14.43 -10.90
N ALA A 138 -13.48 -15.73 -10.95
CA ALA A 138 -14.41 -16.32 -11.92
C ALA A 138 -15.89 -16.20 -11.54
N ASP A 139 -16.20 -15.87 -10.28
CA ASP A 139 -17.57 -15.71 -9.78
C ASP A 139 -17.67 -14.57 -8.77
N LEU A 140 -18.93 -14.20 -8.48
CA LEU A 140 -19.26 -13.05 -7.65
C LEU A 140 -18.77 -13.19 -6.21
N HIS A 141 -18.86 -14.39 -5.64
CA HIS A 141 -18.46 -14.62 -4.25
C HIS A 141 -16.96 -14.44 -4.08
N ALA A 142 -16.17 -14.95 -5.03
CA ALA A 142 -14.73 -14.75 -5.05
C ALA A 142 -14.39 -13.25 -5.19
N VAL A 143 -15.03 -12.53 -6.12
CA VAL A 143 -14.80 -11.10 -6.30
C VAL A 143 -15.12 -10.31 -5.02
N THR A 144 -16.25 -10.58 -4.37
CA THR A 144 -16.63 -9.92 -3.10
C THR A 144 -15.64 -10.22 -1.99
N ALA A 145 -15.21 -11.47 -1.80
CA ALA A 145 -14.24 -11.83 -0.78
C ALA A 145 -12.88 -11.12 -1.00
N TRP A 146 -12.44 -10.99 -2.26
CA TRP A 146 -11.21 -10.28 -2.58
C TRP A 146 -11.33 -8.76 -2.45
N TRP A 147 -12.51 -8.21 -2.73
CA TRP A 147 -12.82 -6.81 -2.45
C TRP A 147 -12.76 -6.51 -0.95
N GLU A 148 -13.41 -7.33 -0.11
CA GLU A 148 -13.37 -7.20 1.35
C GLU A 148 -11.94 -7.29 1.90
N ARG A 149 -11.16 -8.25 1.40
CA ARG A 149 -9.74 -8.38 1.78
C ARG A 149 -8.92 -7.14 1.41
N LEU A 150 -9.16 -6.54 0.25
CA LEU A 150 -8.50 -5.29 -0.12
C LEU A 150 -8.88 -4.15 0.84
N GLN A 151 -10.15 -4.02 1.20
CA GLN A 151 -10.60 -3.01 2.17
C GLN A 151 -9.93 -3.17 3.54
N GLN A 152 -9.74 -4.40 4.00
CA GLN A 152 -9.04 -4.68 5.25
C GLN A 152 -7.55 -4.28 5.19
N VAL A 153 -6.89 -4.51 4.06
CA VAL A 153 -5.51 -4.06 3.83
C VAL A 153 -5.43 -2.53 3.83
N GLU A 154 -6.36 -1.84 3.17
CA GLU A 154 -6.41 -0.37 3.18
C GLU A 154 -6.61 0.19 4.59
N GLN A 155 -7.50 -0.41 5.41
CA GLN A 155 -7.67 -0.01 6.81
C GLN A 155 -6.37 -0.18 7.63
N THR A 156 -5.59 -1.22 7.34
CA THR A 156 -4.28 -1.41 7.98
C THR A 156 -3.31 -0.32 7.56
N PHE A 157 -3.31 0.07 6.28
CA PHE A 157 -2.48 1.17 5.79
C PHE A 157 -2.87 2.50 6.43
N ASP A 158 -4.16 2.80 6.55
CA ASP A 158 -4.65 4.00 7.23
C ASP A 158 -4.19 4.05 8.70
N GLY A 159 -4.22 2.91 9.39
CA GLY A 159 -3.71 2.79 10.75
C GLY A 159 -2.20 3.05 10.85
N LEU A 160 -1.42 2.54 9.91
CA LEU A 160 0.03 2.75 9.85
C LEU A 160 0.41 4.20 9.53
N GLU A 161 -0.34 4.86 8.64
CA GLU A 161 -0.19 6.29 8.34
C GLU A 161 -0.52 7.14 9.57
N MET A 162 -1.63 6.84 10.26
CA MET A 162 -2.01 7.53 11.49
C MET A 162 -0.93 7.38 12.58
N GLN A 163 -0.37 6.18 12.76
CA GLN A 163 0.74 5.96 13.70
C GLN A 163 1.97 6.80 13.35
N ALA A 164 2.33 6.88 12.07
CA ALA A 164 3.45 7.70 11.62
C ALA A 164 3.20 9.21 11.87
N GLN A 165 1.99 9.68 11.59
CA GLN A 165 1.60 11.07 11.84
C GLN A 165 1.67 11.41 13.34
N VAL A 166 1.10 10.57 14.20
CA VAL A 166 1.15 10.75 15.67
C VAL A 166 2.59 10.79 16.18
N ALA A 167 3.47 9.92 15.66
CA ALA A 167 4.88 9.92 16.05
C ALA A 167 5.62 11.20 15.60
N LEU A 168 5.29 11.73 14.40
CA LEU A 168 5.84 12.99 13.91
C LEU A 168 5.40 14.18 14.78
N GLU A 169 4.12 14.26 15.10
CA GLU A 169 3.55 15.31 15.96
C GLU A 169 4.18 15.27 17.36
N ALA A 170 4.28 14.09 17.98
CA ALA A 170 4.92 13.92 19.28
C ALA A 170 6.40 14.39 19.27
N ARG A 171 7.12 14.13 18.18
CA ARG A 171 8.51 14.60 18.02
C ARG A 171 8.60 16.12 17.86
N GLN A 172 7.67 16.72 17.13
CA GLN A 172 7.60 18.18 16.96
C GLN A 172 7.32 18.86 18.30
N GLU A 173 6.32 18.40 19.05
CA GLU A 173 6.00 18.93 20.37
C GLU A 173 7.17 18.83 21.36
N LEU A 174 7.90 17.71 21.33
CA LEU A 174 9.07 17.53 22.18
C LEU A 174 10.19 18.49 21.80
N HIS A 175 10.38 18.75 20.50
CA HIS A 175 11.35 19.73 20.01
C HIS A 175 10.96 21.15 20.42
N GLU A 176 9.69 21.53 20.29
CA GLU A 176 9.18 22.85 20.69
C GLU A 176 9.36 23.07 22.19
N ARG A 177 9.00 22.09 23.03
CA ARG A 177 9.24 22.14 24.48
C ARG A 177 10.71 22.36 24.83
N GLN A 178 11.61 21.64 24.17
CA GLN A 178 13.06 21.84 24.38
C GLN A 178 13.54 23.22 23.94
N LEU A 179 12.97 23.81 22.89
CA LEU A 179 13.31 25.17 22.46
C LEU A 179 12.81 26.20 23.46
N GLU A 180 11.60 26.03 24.00
CA GLU A 180 11.04 26.88 25.05
C GLU A 180 11.87 26.82 26.33
N GLU A 181 12.25 25.62 26.78
CA GLU A 181 13.14 25.44 27.94
C GLU A 181 14.50 26.12 27.74
N ARG A 182 15.09 26.02 26.54
CA ARG A 182 16.36 26.72 26.23
C ARG A 182 16.18 28.24 26.24
N ARG A 183 15.08 28.76 25.71
CA ARG A 183 14.77 30.21 25.71
C ARG A 183 14.56 30.75 27.13
N LEU A 184 13.89 29.98 27.99
CA LEU A 184 13.65 30.34 29.39
C LEU A 184 14.91 30.25 30.26
N ASN A 185 15.85 29.37 29.90
CA ASN A 185 17.12 29.16 30.62
C ASN A 185 18.30 29.94 30.04
N THR A 186 18.08 30.86 29.09
CA THR A 186 19.12 31.78 28.60
C THR A 186 19.06 33.08 29.43
N PRO A 187 20.12 33.43 30.20
CA PRO A 187 20.13 34.59 31.08
C PRO A 187 20.16 35.95 30.37
#